data_AF-A0A2W4B749-F1
#
_entry.id   AF-A0A2W4B749-F1
#
_cell.length_a   1.000
_cell.length_b   1.000
_cell.length_c   1.000
_cell.angle_alpha   90.00
_cell.angle_beta   90.00
_cell.angle_gamma   90.00
#
_symmetry.space_group_name_H-M   'P 1'
#
loop_
_entity.id
_entity.type
_entity.pdbx_description
1 polymer ?
#
loop_
_entity_poly.entity_id
_entity_poly.type
_entity_poly.pdbx_seq_one_letter_code
_entity_poly.pdbx_strand_id
1 'polypeptide(L)'
;MNVKKIVLIGVGVLIVGGILANMGSDSKEEVKAKKETTTSTVAKSQESEVESAATDAGDLGDYHVVIKDLTFAKDYNGEDVAVIDYEFTNNSDKNAMFLTSISTKAFQNGIALDSAIMGEEGYVDSMTEIQPRATLNLKVPYKLADMPTPVSVEATKLFSEKVKLTKEFVLQ
;
A
#
# COMPACT_ATOMS: atom_id res chain seq x y z
N MET A 1 22.47 -23.25 21.45
CA MET A 1 21.31 -24.14 21.50
C MET A 1 20.67 -23.97 22.87
N ASN A 2 19.44 -23.44 22.96
CA ASN A 2 18.47 -23.68 24.04
C ASN A 2 17.15 -22.90 23.83
N VAL A 3 16.20 -23.64 23.24
CA VAL A 3 14.74 -23.77 23.47
C VAL A 3 13.85 -22.53 23.70
N LYS A 4 12.92 -22.36 22.73
CA LYS A 4 11.74 -21.48 22.74
C LYS A 4 10.71 -21.91 23.81
N LYS A 5 10.04 -20.94 24.44
CA LYS A 5 8.79 -21.18 25.21
C LYS A 5 7.64 -20.43 24.54
N ILE A 6 6.68 -21.20 24.03
CA ILE A 6 5.39 -20.72 23.51
C ILE A 6 4.36 -20.94 24.62
N VAL A 7 3.62 -19.89 24.98
CA VAL A 7 2.47 -19.98 25.91
C VAL A 7 1.21 -19.66 25.11
N LEU A 8 0.36 -20.67 24.96
CA LEU A 8 -0.98 -20.59 24.36
C LEU A 8 -1.99 -20.29 25.49
N ILE A 9 -2.73 -19.18 25.39
CA ILE A 9 -3.89 -18.92 26.25
C ILE A 9 -5.14 -18.99 25.37
N GLY A 10 -5.83 -20.12 25.42
CA GLY A 10 -7.18 -20.27 24.87
C GLY A 10 -8.21 -19.96 25.95
N VAL A 11 -9.08 -18.99 25.70
CA VAL A 11 -10.26 -18.72 26.53
C VAL A 11 -11.49 -18.97 25.66
N GLY A 12 -12.24 -20.03 26.01
CA GLY A 12 -13.52 -20.36 25.42
C GLY A 12 -14.65 -19.50 26.00
N VAL A 13 -15.60 -19.11 25.15
CA VAL A 13 -16.81 -18.39 25.58
C VAL A 13 -18.03 -19.29 25.31
N LEU A 14 -18.66 -19.71 26.40
CA LEU A 14 -19.97 -20.36 26.49
C LEU A 14 -21.07 -19.32 26.24
N ILE A 15 -21.93 -19.51 25.24
CA ILE A 15 -23.15 -18.70 25.06
C ILE A 15 -24.34 -19.49 25.60
N VAL A 16 -24.94 -18.97 26.66
CA VAL A 16 -26.17 -19.45 27.29
C VAL A 16 -27.38 -18.91 26.51
N GLY A 17 -28.23 -19.81 26.01
CA GLY A 17 -29.49 -19.48 25.35
C GLY A 17 -30.62 -19.27 26.36
N GLY A 18 -31.33 -18.14 26.26
CA GLY A 18 -32.55 -17.86 27.01
C GLY A 18 -33.74 -17.75 26.07
N ILE A 19 -34.61 -18.76 26.07
CA ILE A 19 -35.96 -18.71 25.51
C ILE A 19 -36.89 -18.23 26.62
N LEU A 20 -37.64 -17.15 26.39
CA LEU A 20 -38.83 -16.84 27.18
C LEU A 20 -40.01 -16.53 26.25
N ALA A 21 -41.06 -17.34 26.40
CA ALA A 21 -42.36 -17.21 25.77
C ALA A 21 -43.41 -16.94 26.85
N ASN A 22 -44.29 -15.94 26.65
CA ASN A 22 -45.71 -15.81 27.05
C ASN A 22 -46.10 -14.30 27.12
N MET A 23 -47.34 -13.81 26.97
CA MET A 23 -48.59 -14.15 26.26
C MET A 23 -49.65 -13.08 26.65
N GLY A 24 -50.55 -12.70 25.74
CA GLY A 24 -51.80 -11.94 25.96
C GLY A 24 -51.84 -10.55 25.28
N SER A 25 -52.90 -10.06 24.61
CA SER A 25 -54.24 -10.56 24.22
C SER A 25 -54.81 -9.68 23.08
N ASP A 26 -55.65 -10.28 22.24
CA ASP A 26 -56.56 -9.82 21.16
C ASP A 26 -56.72 -8.33 20.75
N SER A 27 -56.62 -8.05 19.43
CA SER A 27 -57.73 -7.61 18.53
C SER A 27 -57.24 -7.01 17.18
N LYS A 28 -57.69 -7.60 16.06
CA LYS A 28 -57.88 -7.08 14.66
C LYS A 28 -57.02 -5.92 14.12
N GLU A 29 -56.23 -6.16 13.07
CA GLU A 29 -56.53 -5.86 11.64
C GLU A 29 -55.25 -5.97 10.78
N GLU A 30 -55.37 -6.59 9.60
CA GLU A 30 -54.31 -6.75 8.59
C GLU A 30 -54.02 -5.42 7.87
N VAL A 31 -52.74 -5.03 7.71
CA VAL A 31 -52.21 -4.54 6.43
C VAL A 31 -50.73 -4.93 6.28
N LYS A 32 -50.45 -5.61 5.17
CA LYS A 32 -49.15 -6.07 4.66
C LYS A 32 -48.05 -4.99 4.68
N ALA A 33 -46.88 -5.34 5.22
CA ALA A 33 -45.59 -4.79 4.80
C ALA A 33 -44.56 -5.91 4.77
N LYS A 34 -44.26 -6.40 3.55
CA LYS A 34 -43.21 -7.37 3.25
C LYS A 34 -41.85 -6.72 3.51
N LYS A 35 -41.21 -7.04 4.64
CA LYS A 35 -39.81 -6.69 4.92
C LYS A 35 -38.98 -7.97 4.79
N GLU A 36 -38.41 -8.18 3.60
CA GLU A 36 -37.36 -9.19 3.40
C GLU A 36 -36.11 -8.72 4.15
N THR A 37 -35.87 -9.34 5.31
CA THR A 37 -34.60 -9.28 6.01
C THR A 37 -33.70 -10.36 5.42
N THR A 38 -32.89 -9.97 4.44
CA THR A 38 -31.77 -10.79 3.97
C THR A 38 -30.63 -10.68 4.97
N THR A 39 -30.49 -11.73 5.76
CA THR A 39 -29.36 -12.02 6.64
C THR A 39 -28.10 -12.20 5.79
N SER A 40 -27.29 -11.16 5.66
CA SER A 40 -25.93 -11.30 5.12
C SER A 40 -24.97 -11.55 6.29
N THR A 41 -24.68 -12.83 6.51
CA THR A 41 -23.52 -13.30 7.27
C THR A 41 -22.25 -12.62 6.79
N VAL A 42 -21.73 -11.69 7.59
CA VAL A 42 -20.38 -11.16 7.42
C VAL A 42 -19.41 -12.21 7.96
N ALA A 43 -18.91 -13.06 7.07
CA ALA A 43 -17.73 -13.86 7.34
C ALA A 43 -16.56 -12.88 7.51
N LYS A 44 -16.13 -12.69 8.76
CA LYS A 44 -14.91 -11.96 9.10
C LYS A 44 -13.72 -12.80 8.65
N SER A 45 -13.30 -12.60 7.41
CA SER A 45 -12.03 -13.09 6.90
C SER A 45 -10.93 -12.47 7.75
N GLN A 46 -10.31 -13.28 8.61
CA GLN A 46 -9.04 -12.93 9.23
C GLN A 46 -7.99 -12.94 8.12
N GLU A 47 -7.80 -11.78 7.50
CA GLU A 47 -6.63 -11.51 6.69
C GLU A 47 -5.42 -11.54 7.64
N SER A 48 -4.60 -12.57 7.47
CA SER A 48 -3.36 -12.72 8.22
C SER A 48 -2.43 -11.61 7.76
N GLU A 49 -2.18 -10.65 8.65
CA GLU A 49 -1.22 -9.57 8.48
C GLU A 49 0.16 -10.21 8.31
N VAL A 50 0.60 -10.33 7.06
CA VAL A 50 1.97 -10.77 6.76
C VAL A 50 2.84 -9.56 7.03
N GLU A 51 3.51 -9.57 8.17
CA GLU A 51 4.54 -8.60 8.53
C GLU A 51 5.61 -8.63 7.43
N SER A 52 5.60 -7.60 6.58
CA SER A 52 6.47 -7.49 5.42
C SER A 52 7.89 -7.20 5.86
N ALA A 53 8.82 -8.12 5.61
CA ALA A 53 10.24 -7.84 5.74
C ALA A 53 10.62 -6.71 4.77
N ALA A 54 11.39 -5.72 5.25
CA ALA A 54 11.91 -4.62 4.45
C ALA A 54 12.80 -5.15 3.31
N THR A 55 12.37 -4.98 2.06
CA THR A 55 13.16 -5.25 0.86
C THR A 55 13.05 -4.06 -0.10
N ASP A 56 14.10 -3.79 -0.87
CA ASP A 56 14.09 -2.74 -1.90
C ASP A 56 13.57 -3.24 -3.26
N ALA A 57 13.32 -4.54 -3.39
CA ALA A 57 12.77 -5.17 -4.59
C ALA A 57 11.69 -6.18 -4.22
N GLY A 58 10.67 -6.30 -5.06
CA GLY A 58 9.63 -7.33 -4.91
C GLY A 58 8.37 -7.07 -5.72
N ASP A 59 7.42 -7.99 -5.57
CA ASP A 59 6.14 -7.94 -6.26
C ASP A 59 5.09 -7.17 -5.45
N LEU A 60 4.49 -6.18 -6.11
CA LEU A 60 3.41 -5.34 -5.59
C LEU A 60 2.13 -5.63 -6.38
N GLY A 61 1.53 -6.79 -6.11
CA GLY A 61 0.41 -7.33 -6.90
C GLY A 61 0.90 -7.84 -8.25
N ASP A 62 0.38 -7.27 -9.34
CA ASP A 62 0.70 -7.69 -10.71
C ASP A 62 1.92 -6.95 -11.28
N TYR A 63 2.77 -6.40 -10.42
CA TYR A 63 3.89 -5.54 -10.80
C TYR A 63 5.13 -5.94 -10.03
N HIS A 64 6.28 -6.00 -10.70
CA HIS A 64 7.57 -6.09 -10.01
C HIS A 64 8.17 -4.70 -9.92
N VAL A 65 8.64 -4.31 -8.73
CA VAL A 65 9.24 -3.00 -8.48
C VAL A 65 10.59 -3.17 -7.81
N VAL A 66 11.57 -2.37 -8.25
CA VAL A 66 12.88 -2.21 -7.61
C VAL A 66 13.12 -0.73 -7.32
N ILE A 67 13.44 -0.39 -6.08
CA ILE A 67 13.92 0.92 -5.66
C ILE A 67 15.45 0.91 -5.87
N LYS A 68 15.93 1.57 -6.93
CA LYS A 68 17.33 1.46 -7.38
C LYS A 68 18.22 2.42 -6.60
N ASP A 69 18.37 3.63 -7.11
CA ASP A 69 19.39 4.59 -6.68
C ASP A 69 18.76 5.95 -6.41
N LEU A 70 19.49 6.80 -5.68
CA LEU A 70 19.18 8.21 -5.48
C LEU A 70 20.28 9.03 -6.15
N THR A 71 19.88 9.94 -7.03
CA THR A 71 20.76 10.92 -7.67
C THR A 71 20.25 12.33 -7.41
N PHE A 72 21.03 13.35 -7.77
CA PHE A 72 20.61 14.75 -7.66
C PHE A 72 20.45 15.36 -9.05
N ALA A 73 19.43 16.23 -9.19
CA ALA A 73 19.19 16.99 -10.40
C ALA A 73 18.62 18.37 -10.04
N LYS A 74 18.27 19.16 -11.08
CA LYS A 74 17.53 20.41 -10.93
C LYS A 74 16.06 20.21 -11.29
N ASP A 75 15.18 20.86 -10.54
CA ASP A 75 13.76 20.94 -10.88
C ASP A 75 13.51 21.99 -11.98
N TYR A 76 12.25 22.13 -12.40
CA TYR A 76 11.82 23.13 -13.38
C TYR A 76 12.18 24.58 -13.00
N ASN A 77 12.32 24.88 -11.71
CA ASN A 77 12.68 26.20 -11.18
C ASN A 77 14.19 26.37 -10.98
N GLY A 78 15.00 25.33 -11.23
CA GLY A 78 16.44 25.33 -10.98
C GLY A 78 16.86 24.99 -9.55
N GLU A 79 15.93 24.52 -8.71
CA GLU A 79 16.19 24.08 -7.33
C GLU A 79 16.76 22.65 -7.32
N ASP A 80 17.63 22.34 -6.35
CA ASP A 80 18.16 20.98 -6.18
C ASP A 80 17.07 20.01 -5.72
N VAL A 81 16.99 18.86 -6.37
CA VAL A 81 16.05 17.78 -6.02
C VAL A 81 16.77 16.44 -5.97
N ALA A 82 16.30 15.56 -5.08
CA ALA A 82 16.67 14.16 -5.12
C ALA A 82 15.82 13.45 -6.17
N VAL A 83 16.41 12.52 -6.90
CA VAL A 83 15.75 11.73 -7.93
C VAL A 83 15.93 10.27 -7.59
N ILE A 84 14.81 9.59 -7.32
CA ILE A 84 14.81 8.16 -7.07
C ILE A 84 14.58 7.44 -8.40
N ASP A 85 15.52 6.57 -8.75
CA ASP A 85 15.42 5.70 -9.91
C ASP A 85 14.68 4.41 -9.51
N TYR A 86 13.69 4.02 -10.31
CA TYR A 86 12.94 2.78 -10.15
C TYR A 86 13.08 1.89 -11.38
N GLU A 87 12.97 0.59 -11.16
CA GLU A 87 12.60 -0.36 -12.21
C GLU A 87 11.17 -0.84 -11.95
N PHE A 88 10.35 -0.84 -13.00
CA PHE A 88 8.95 -1.24 -12.95
C PHE A 88 8.64 -2.22 -14.07
N THR A 89 8.27 -3.45 -13.72
CA THR A 89 7.85 -4.46 -14.70
C THR A 89 6.35 -4.70 -14.60
N ASN A 90 5.66 -4.58 -15.74
CA ASN A 90 4.22 -4.82 -15.82
C ASN A 90 3.90 -6.31 -16.01
N ASN A 91 3.61 -7.00 -14.90
CA ASN A 91 3.16 -8.40 -14.90
C ASN A 91 1.62 -8.54 -14.94
N SER A 92 0.89 -7.48 -15.26
CA SER A 92 -0.55 -7.53 -15.55
C SER A 92 -0.85 -7.90 -17.00
N ASP A 93 -2.12 -8.02 -17.36
CA ASP A 93 -2.63 -8.31 -18.70
C ASP A 93 -3.02 -7.06 -19.50
N LYS A 94 -2.86 -5.86 -18.92
CA LYS A 94 -3.21 -4.57 -19.53
C LYS A 94 -2.01 -3.64 -19.55
N ASN A 95 -2.10 -2.57 -20.34
CA ASN A 95 -1.15 -1.48 -20.22
C ASN A 95 -1.22 -0.86 -18.82
N ALA A 96 -0.08 -0.37 -18.33
CA ALA A 96 0.03 0.22 -17.01
C ALA A 96 1.04 1.37 -16.99
N MET A 97 0.80 2.33 -16.10
CA MET A 97 1.75 3.39 -15.75
C MET A 97 2.16 3.23 -14.29
N PHE A 98 3.40 3.59 -13.96
CA PHE A 98 3.89 3.50 -12.58
C PHE A 98 3.04 4.34 -11.62
N LEU A 99 2.73 5.61 -11.98
CA LEU A 99 1.99 6.56 -11.14
C LEU A 99 0.59 6.07 -10.72
N THR A 100 -0.05 5.26 -11.57
CA THR A 100 -1.41 4.76 -11.32
C THR A 100 -1.43 3.31 -10.81
N SER A 101 -0.26 2.67 -10.71
CA SER A 101 -0.12 1.28 -10.28
C SER A 101 0.53 1.17 -8.90
N ILE A 102 1.47 2.06 -8.61
CA ILE A 102 2.34 2.03 -7.43
C ILE A 102 2.20 3.35 -6.68
N SER A 103 2.02 3.30 -5.36
CA SER A 103 2.14 4.45 -4.47
C SER A 103 3.55 4.50 -3.91
N THR A 104 4.27 5.58 -4.22
CA THR A 104 5.59 5.87 -3.67
C THR A 104 5.54 7.05 -2.72
N LYS A 105 6.33 6.99 -1.65
CA LYS A 105 6.54 8.09 -0.71
C LYS A 105 8.02 8.15 -0.34
N ALA A 106 8.56 9.35 -0.26
CA ALA A 106 9.89 9.60 0.30
C ALA A 106 9.75 10.43 1.57
N PHE A 107 10.61 10.20 2.54
CA PHE A 107 10.58 10.85 3.85
C PHE A 107 11.96 11.32 4.27
N GLN A 108 12.02 12.49 4.90
CA GLN A 108 13.16 12.96 5.70
C GLN A 108 12.64 13.46 7.04
N ASN A 109 13.39 13.20 8.12
CA ASN A 109 13.03 13.64 9.47
C ASN A 109 11.60 13.24 9.89
N GLY A 110 11.07 12.13 9.36
CA GLY A 110 9.71 11.65 9.60
C GLY A 110 8.60 12.41 8.85
N ILE A 111 8.96 13.31 7.93
CA ILE A 111 8.03 14.14 7.13
C ILE A 111 8.08 13.66 5.68
N ALA A 112 6.91 13.51 5.05
CA ALA A 112 6.82 13.17 3.63
C ALA A 112 7.34 14.33 2.77
N LEU A 113 8.18 14.00 1.79
CA LEU A 113 8.70 14.96 0.83
C LEU A 113 7.69 15.20 -0.29
N ASP A 114 7.64 16.45 -0.75
CA ASP A 114 6.84 16.81 -1.93
C ASP A 114 7.50 16.26 -3.20
N SER A 115 6.70 15.75 -4.12
CA SER A 115 7.16 15.44 -5.47
C SER A 115 7.56 16.71 -6.22
N ALA A 116 8.52 16.58 -7.12
CA ALA A 116 8.96 17.66 -8.01
C ALA A 116 8.73 17.30 -9.48
N ILE A 117 9.16 18.20 -10.37
CA ILE A 117 9.24 17.97 -11.82
C ILE A 117 10.68 18.32 -12.21
N MET A 118 11.39 17.40 -12.85
CA MET A 118 12.77 17.69 -13.26
C MET A 118 12.78 18.80 -14.32
N GLY A 119 13.82 19.63 -14.31
CA GLY A 119 14.03 20.64 -15.35
C GLY A 119 14.62 20.06 -16.64
N GLU A 120 15.22 18.86 -16.57
CA GLU A 120 15.65 18.11 -17.75
C GLU A 120 14.43 17.66 -18.56
N GLU A 121 14.44 17.87 -19.87
CA GLU A 121 13.38 17.40 -20.76
C GLU A 121 13.61 15.94 -21.18
N GLY A 122 12.52 15.20 -21.41
CA GLY A 122 12.58 13.88 -22.03
C GLY A 122 13.05 12.74 -21.13
N TYR A 123 13.20 12.98 -19.82
CA TYR A 123 13.41 11.88 -18.88
C TYR A 123 12.17 10.97 -18.81
N VAL A 124 12.39 9.69 -18.53
CA VAL A 124 11.30 8.73 -18.35
C VAL A 124 10.69 8.93 -16.97
N ASP A 125 9.48 9.46 -16.94
CA ASP A 125 8.72 9.72 -15.72
C ASP A 125 7.76 8.58 -15.35
N SER A 126 7.00 8.80 -14.28
CA SER A 126 6.00 7.84 -13.78
C SER A 126 4.71 7.77 -14.61
N MET A 127 4.55 8.64 -15.62
CA MET A 127 3.38 8.72 -16.50
C MET A 127 3.60 7.94 -17.80
N THR A 128 4.79 7.40 -18.04
CA THR A 128 5.04 6.56 -19.22
C THR A 128 4.26 5.24 -19.12
N GLU A 129 3.43 4.97 -20.12
CA GLU A 129 2.62 3.75 -20.20
C GLU A 129 3.41 2.61 -20.86
N ILE A 130 3.38 1.42 -20.25
CA ILE A 130 4.05 0.22 -20.76
C ILE A 130 3.08 -0.94 -20.95
N GLN A 131 3.32 -1.73 -22.00
CA GLN A 131 2.57 -2.94 -22.31
C GLN A 131 2.84 -4.08 -21.30
N PRO A 132 1.97 -5.11 -21.25
CA PRO A 132 2.27 -6.34 -20.51
C PRO A 132 3.66 -6.90 -20.82
N ARG A 133 4.32 -7.38 -19.77
CA ARG A 133 5.68 -7.96 -19.76
C ARG A 133 6.83 -6.98 -20.05
N ALA A 134 6.55 -5.70 -20.31
CA ALA A 134 7.60 -4.70 -20.46
C ALA A 134 8.16 -4.26 -19.11
N THR A 135 9.40 -3.77 -19.13
CA THR A 135 10.09 -3.18 -17.97
C THR A 135 10.46 -1.73 -18.29
N LEU A 136 10.15 -0.83 -17.36
CA LEU A 136 10.43 0.60 -17.43
C LEU A 136 11.48 0.96 -16.38
N ASN A 137 12.55 1.64 -16.79
CA ASN A 137 13.41 2.37 -15.85
C ASN A 137 12.95 3.82 -15.86
N LEU A 138 12.55 4.33 -14.69
CA LEU A 138 11.94 5.65 -14.56
C LEU A 138 12.49 6.43 -13.37
N LYS A 139 12.24 7.74 -13.36
CA LYS A 139 12.69 8.69 -12.36
C LYS A 139 11.52 9.34 -11.64
N VAL A 140 11.61 9.42 -10.30
CA VAL A 140 10.65 10.15 -9.47
C VAL A 140 11.42 11.17 -8.61
N PRO A 141 11.30 12.48 -8.92
CA PRO A 141 11.99 13.52 -8.18
C PRO A 141 11.22 13.97 -6.93
N TYR A 142 11.95 14.33 -5.88
CA TYR A 142 11.44 14.83 -4.60
C TYR A 142 12.22 16.07 -4.15
N LYS A 143 11.52 17.02 -3.54
CA LYS A 143 12.13 18.17 -2.87
C LYS A 143 12.71 17.74 -1.53
N LEU A 144 14.01 17.91 -1.35
CA LEU A 144 14.67 17.62 -0.08
C LEU A 144 14.37 18.72 0.95
N ALA A 145 14.18 18.31 2.20
CA ALA A 145 14.14 19.23 3.33
C ALA A 145 15.56 19.75 3.67
N ASP A 146 16.55 18.87 3.58
CA ASP A 146 17.96 19.18 3.80
C ASP A 146 18.88 18.14 3.15
N MET A 147 20.17 18.46 3.03
CA MET A 147 21.20 17.61 2.39
C MET A 147 21.83 16.54 3.30
N PRO A 148 22.01 16.72 4.63
CA PRO A 148 22.66 15.67 5.45
C PRO A 148 21.72 14.55 5.89
N THR A 149 20.40 14.76 5.91
CA THR A 149 19.45 13.76 6.44
C THR A 149 19.21 12.65 5.41
N PRO A 150 19.29 11.36 5.80
CA PRO A 150 18.94 10.25 4.92
C PRO A 150 17.50 10.33 4.40
N VAL A 151 17.28 9.83 3.19
CA VAL A 151 15.94 9.71 2.60
C VAL A 151 15.45 8.28 2.76
N SER A 152 14.32 8.09 3.43
CA SER A 152 13.61 6.81 3.49
C SER A 152 12.54 6.77 2.39
N VAL A 153 12.53 5.73 1.58
CA VAL A 153 11.58 5.54 0.48
C VAL A 153 10.72 4.32 0.76
N GLU A 154 9.42 4.45 0.52
CA GLU A 154 8.45 3.37 0.56
C GLU A 154 7.74 3.24 -0.79
N ALA A 155 7.48 2.00 -1.21
CA ALA A 155 6.65 1.70 -2.38
C ALA A 155 5.63 0.59 -2.05
N THR A 156 4.37 0.82 -2.45
CA THR A 156 3.25 -0.12 -2.27
C THR A 156 2.40 -0.19 -3.52
N LYS A 157 1.56 -1.22 -3.66
CA LYS A 157 0.53 -1.21 -4.71
C LYS A 157 -0.46 -0.09 -4.42
N LEU A 158 -0.88 0.66 -5.44
CA LEU A 158 -1.91 1.68 -5.26
C LEU A 158 -3.18 1.04 -4.68
N PHE A 159 -3.71 1.63 -3.61
CA PHE A 159 -4.86 1.13 -2.83
C PHE A 159 -4.65 -0.19 -2.07
N SER A 160 -3.40 -0.65 -1.87
CA SER A 160 -3.10 -1.84 -1.06
C SER A 160 -1.72 -1.77 -0.39
N GLU A 161 -1.71 -1.70 0.94
CA GLU A 161 -0.48 -1.64 1.76
C GLU A 161 -0.02 -3.02 2.28
N LYS A 162 -0.60 -4.13 1.78
CA LYS A 162 -0.30 -5.51 2.23
C LYS A 162 1.16 -5.92 2.06
N VAL A 163 1.80 -5.41 1.01
CA VAL A 163 3.23 -5.60 0.73
C VAL A 163 3.81 -4.22 0.55
N LYS A 164 4.94 -3.98 1.22
CA LYS A 164 5.64 -2.71 1.19
C LYS A 164 7.12 -2.96 0.95
N LEU A 165 7.66 -2.29 -0.06
CA LEU A 165 9.09 -2.19 -0.31
C LEU A 165 9.63 -0.95 0.38
N THR A 166 10.86 -1.01 0.88
CA THR A 166 11.52 0.10 1.56
C THR A 166 12.99 0.18 1.23
N LYS A 167 13.52 1.39 1.06
CA LYS A 167 14.96 1.63 0.92
C LYS A 167 15.37 2.92 1.62
N GLU A 168 16.51 2.92 2.28
CA GLU A 168 17.10 4.13 2.87
C GLU A 168 18.33 4.55 2.06
N PHE A 169 18.42 5.84 1.78
CA PHE A 169 19.53 6.46 1.07
C PHE A 169 20.23 7.45 2.00
N VAL A 170 21.50 7.17 2.33
CA VAL A 170 22.37 8.14 3.00
C VAL A 170 22.90 9.10 1.95
N LEU A 171 22.68 10.40 2.16
CA LEU A 171 23.13 11.45 1.24
C LEU A 171 24.62 11.76 1.50
N GLN A 172 25.41 11.85 0.43
CA GLN A 172 26.85 12.15 0.47
C GLN A 172 27.16 13.54 -0.11
#